data_AF-A0A2A5RNW1-F1
#
_entry.id   AF-A0A2A5RNW1-F1
#
_cell.length_a   1.000
_cell.length_b   1.000
_cell.length_c   1.000
_cell.angle_alpha   90.00
_cell.angle_beta   90.00
_cell.angle_gamma   90.00
#
_symmetry.space_group_name_H-M   'P 1'
#
loop_
_entity.id
_entity.type
_entity.pdbx_description
1 polymer ?
#
loop_
_entity_poly.entity_id
_entity_poly.type
_entity_poly.pdbx_seq_one_letter_code
_entity_poly.pdbx_strand_id
1 'polypeptide(L)'
;MFRKIKELNILLKEFGLTIKNTQILGNEEQIRYLYYSIFSLFHPSERPDYLNLNERNQYFVNRLEESLRLKFNSSTRDKISCWIGISDKRRKIGDFKIDFLLRQKKIYQDDHLYQLLDSLFYQVVYANQDKNNCETILFYGFFVSFYILDKESYYKYDIFRSKKIPAVMLNIRIREKLLNFYRHYRLAIDEEKSLQYQLSQINNKFYFFTGTLSNFQQKDLLFRQSQLMEESVTDLLAQLCNEAEVDFQKGKLAKTSLDELMFGYGNAILLLEMIFAPNITILYDLSETPLYQIPLEQFIKNHLRGIENIKIEPYQEDITYDLLITSKRNDERKAMYYLSEVATNYDIIRISQKIESLKQEKASLY
;
A
#
# COMPACT_ATOMS: atom_id res chain seq x y z
N MET A 1 12.39 9.89 37.37
CA MET A 1 11.82 8.65 36.78
C MET A 1 10.28 8.68 36.70
N PHE A 2 9.56 8.90 37.81
CA PHE A 2 8.08 8.88 37.84
C PHE A 2 7.39 9.86 36.86
N ARG A 3 7.87 11.11 36.77
CA ARG A 3 7.36 12.12 35.81
C ARG A 3 7.45 11.64 34.35
N LYS A 4 8.54 10.99 33.98
CA LYS A 4 8.74 10.47 32.62
C LYS A 4 7.84 9.28 32.30
N ILE A 5 7.57 8.41 33.29
CA ILE A 5 6.58 7.33 33.13
C ILE A 5 5.17 7.92 32.94
N LYS A 6 4.82 8.98 33.66
CA LYS A 6 3.53 9.68 33.47
C LYS A 6 3.41 10.28 32.06
N GLU A 7 4.46 10.92 31.56
CA GLU A 7 4.53 11.44 30.19
C GLU A 7 4.39 10.30 29.15
N LEU A 8 5.10 9.19 29.33
CA LEU A 8 4.99 8.02 28.45
C LEU A 8 3.58 7.41 28.46
N ASN A 9 2.92 7.33 29.62
CA ASN A 9 1.56 6.81 29.72
C ASN A 9 0.52 7.65 28.98
N ILE A 10 0.78 8.95 28.78
CA ILE A 10 -0.07 9.80 27.95
C ILE A 10 0.06 9.38 26.48
N LEU A 11 1.28 9.15 26.01
CA LEU A 11 1.55 8.72 24.63
C LEU A 11 1.04 7.30 24.37
N LEU A 12 1.30 6.36 25.29
CA LEU A 12 0.89 4.96 25.16
C LEU A 12 -0.63 4.75 25.13
N LYS A 13 -1.42 5.75 25.55
CA LYS A 13 -2.88 5.69 25.52
C LYS A 13 -3.43 5.42 24.11
N GLU A 14 -2.77 5.93 23.06
CA GLU A 14 -3.20 5.70 21.67
C GLU A 14 -3.08 4.22 21.25
N PHE A 15 -2.17 3.47 21.87
CA PHE A 15 -1.98 2.03 21.68
C PHE A 15 -2.86 1.20 22.64
N GLY A 16 -3.62 1.84 23.53
CA GLY A 16 -4.33 1.16 24.62
C GLY A 16 -3.40 0.56 25.67
N LEU A 17 -2.19 1.10 25.83
CA LEU A 17 -1.14 0.58 26.71
C LEU A 17 -0.88 1.53 27.89
N THR A 18 -0.37 0.98 28.99
CA THR A 18 0.08 1.75 30.16
C THR A 18 1.29 1.09 30.81
N ILE A 19 2.17 1.88 31.42
CA ILE A 19 3.27 1.43 32.26
C ILE A 19 2.86 1.52 33.72
N LYS A 20 2.93 0.41 34.44
CA LYS A 20 2.71 0.31 35.88
C LYS A 20 3.73 -0.66 36.47
N ASN A 21 4.34 -0.31 37.61
CA ASN A 21 5.32 -1.15 38.31
C ASN A 21 6.38 -1.73 37.35
N THR A 22 7.00 -0.86 36.54
CA THR A 22 8.02 -1.18 35.52
C THR A 22 7.61 -2.17 34.43
N GLN A 23 6.32 -2.49 34.30
CA GLN A 23 5.77 -3.36 33.27
C GLN A 23 4.83 -2.60 32.34
N ILE A 24 4.87 -2.94 31.04
CA ILE A 24 3.87 -2.50 30.08
C ILE A 24 2.65 -3.43 30.20
N LEU A 25 1.50 -2.84 30.44
CA LEU A 25 0.20 -3.50 30.58
C LEU A 25 -0.71 -3.10 29.43
N GLY A 26 -1.49 -4.06 28.95
CA GLY A 26 -2.44 -3.91 27.85
C GLY A 26 -2.68 -5.25 27.17
N ASN A 27 -3.30 -5.23 25.99
CA ASN A 27 -3.44 -6.43 25.20
C ASN A 27 -2.11 -6.82 24.55
N GLU A 28 -1.85 -8.12 24.44
CA GLU A 28 -0.55 -8.63 24.00
C GLU A 28 -0.22 -8.28 22.54
N GLU A 29 -1.22 -8.27 21.64
CA GLU A 29 -1.03 -7.84 20.25
C GLU A 29 -0.55 -6.39 20.16
N GLN A 30 -1.06 -5.49 21.01
CA GLN A 30 -0.67 -4.08 21.02
C GLN A 30 0.72 -3.90 21.61
N ILE A 31 1.09 -4.68 22.63
CA ILE A 31 2.45 -4.63 23.21
C ILE A 31 3.48 -5.06 22.16
N ARG A 32 3.23 -6.19 21.46
CA ARG A 32 4.13 -6.66 20.41
C ARG A 32 4.19 -5.68 19.22
N TYR A 33 3.05 -5.13 18.83
CA TYR A 33 2.98 -4.10 17.80
C TYR A 33 3.77 -2.85 18.17
N LEU A 34 3.66 -2.34 19.39
CA LEU A 34 4.45 -1.20 19.86
C LEU A 34 5.94 -1.50 19.76
N TYR A 35 6.40 -2.64 20.30
CA TYR A 35 7.81 -3.02 20.22
C TYR A 35 8.28 -3.16 18.77
N TYR A 36 7.49 -3.80 17.92
CA TYR A 36 7.84 -3.95 16.51
C TYR A 36 7.93 -2.59 15.81
N SER A 37 6.96 -1.70 16.05
CA SER A 37 6.95 -0.35 15.50
C SER A 37 8.19 0.42 15.92
N ILE A 38 8.59 0.36 17.19
CA ILE A 38 9.81 1.02 17.69
C ILE A 38 11.05 0.41 17.04
N PHE A 39 11.23 -0.91 17.10
CA PHE A 39 12.45 -1.56 16.62
C PHE A 39 12.60 -1.49 15.09
N SER A 40 11.49 -1.40 14.36
CA SER A 40 11.50 -1.21 12.90
C SER A 40 12.11 0.11 12.45
N LEU A 41 12.20 1.12 13.33
CA LEU A 41 12.82 2.42 13.04
C LEU A 41 14.35 2.37 13.07
N PHE A 42 14.93 1.34 13.70
CA PHE A 42 16.38 1.20 13.85
C PHE A 42 16.95 0.30 12.76
N HIS A 43 18.21 0.54 12.38
CA HIS A 43 18.93 -0.39 11.51
C HIS A 43 19.16 -1.73 12.24
N PRO A 44 19.15 -2.90 11.57
CA PRO A 44 19.33 -4.20 12.24
C PRO A 44 20.56 -4.27 13.15
N SER A 45 21.66 -3.61 12.80
CA SER A 45 22.88 -3.56 13.63
C SER A 45 22.73 -2.82 14.96
N GLU A 46 21.69 -2.00 15.12
CA GLU A 46 21.39 -1.24 16.33
C GLU A 46 20.35 -1.95 17.23
N ARG A 47 19.73 -3.00 16.70
CA ARG A 47 18.75 -3.81 17.43
C ARG A 47 19.48 -4.87 18.25
N PRO A 48 18.92 -5.29 19.40
CA PRO A 48 19.39 -6.46 20.12
C PRO A 48 19.46 -7.70 19.21
N ASP A 49 20.51 -8.52 19.35
CA ASP A 49 20.78 -9.68 18.47
C ASP A 49 19.62 -10.67 18.33
N TYR A 50 18.81 -10.82 19.38
CA TYR A 50 17.66 -11.73 19.35
C TYR A 50 16.51 -11.25 18.44
N LEU A 51 16.52 -9.98 18.03
CA LEU A 51 15.61 -9.40 17.03
C LEU A 51 16.14 -9.54 15.60
N ASN A 52 17.42 -9.86 15.45
CA ASN A 52 18.05 -10.05 14.16
C ASN A 52 17.93 -11.51 13.69
N LEU A 53 18.26 -11.74 12.43
CA LEU A 53 18.34 -13.07 11.86
C LEU A 53 19.45 -13.85 12.57
N ASN A 54 19.07 -14.93 13.24
CA ASN A 54 19.95 -15.85 13.95
C ASN A 54 19.56 -17.29 13.59
N GLU A 55 20.35 -18.30 13.97
CA GLU A 55 20.12 -19.70 13.58
C GLU A 55 18.69 -20.19 13.87
N ARG A 56 18.14 -19.81 15.03
CA ARG A 56 16.79 -20.20 15.45
C ARG A 56 15.71 -19.53 14.61
N ASN A 57 15.80 -18.22 14.41
CA ASN A 57 14.83 -17.48 13.58
C ASN A 57 14.97 -17.86 12.10
N GLN A 58 16.18 -18.18 11.64
CA GLN A 58 16.45 -18.69 10.29
C GLN A 58 15.73 -20.01 10.05
N TYR A 59 15.73 -20.93 11.02
CA TYR A 59 14.98 -22.18 10.91
C TYR A 59 13.47 -21.91 10.74
N PHE A 60 12.89 -21.03 11.56
CA PHE A 60 11.47 -20.66 11.41
C PHE A 60 11.17 -20.05 10.04
N VAL A 61 12.01 -19.09 9.58
CA VAL A 61 11.86 -18.44 8.28
C VAL A 61 11.95 -19.47 7.13
N ASN A 62 12.90 -20.41 7.18
CA ASN A 62 13.03 -21.46 6.17
C ASN A 62 11.79 -22.36 6.11
N ARG A 63 11.28 -22.78 7.27
CA ARG A 63 10.05 -23.58 7.34
C ARG A 63 8.83 -22.81 6.84
N LEU A 64 8.75 -21.52 7.12
CA LEU A 64 7.70 -20.65 6.58
C LEU A 64 7.78 -20.51 5.06
N GLU A 65 8.98 -20.34 4.49
CA GLU A 65 9.20 -20.34 3.04
C GLU A 65 8.77 -21.66 2.38
N GLU A 66 9.08 -22.79 3.01
CA GLU A 66 8.65 -24.12 2.56
C GLU A 66 7.13 -24.27 2.61
N SER A 67 6.50 -23.91 3.74
CA SER A 67 5.04 -24.00 3.91
C SER A 67 4.28 -23.15 2.89
N LEU A 68 4.79 -21.95 2.57
CA LEU A 68 4.17 -21.01 1.65
C LEU A 68 4.64 -21.17 0.20
N ARG A 69 5.61 -22.05 -0.06
CA ARG A 69 6.24 -22.29 -1.38
C ARG A 69 6.73 -20.99 -2.05
N LEU A 70 7.44 -20.16 -1.30
CA LEU A 70 7.99 -18.90 -1.78
C LEU A 70 9.36 -18.60 -1.16
N LYS A 71 10.01 -17.54 -1.63
CA LYS A 71 11.27 -17.03 -1.06
C LYS A 71 11.11 -15.58 -0.65
N PHE A 72 11.45 -15.29 0.60
CA PHE A 72 11.43 -13.93 1.12
C PHE A 72 12.74 -13.21 0.80
N ASN A 73 12.63 -11.93 0.43
CA ASN A 73 13.79 -11.05 0.34
C ASN A 73 14.38 -10.74 1.74
N SER A 74 15.57 -10.15 1.77
CA SER A 74 16.28 -9.83 3.02
C SER A 74 15.48 -8.92 3.96
N SER A 75 14.79 -7.91 3.42
CA SER A 75 13.96 -6.99 4.22
C SER A 75 12.80 -7.73 4.90
N THR A 76 12.10 -8.60 4.17
CA THR A 76 11.01 -9.40 4.73
C THR A 76 11.50 -10.39 5.78
N ARG A 77 12.64 -11.05 5.54
CA ARG A 77 13.26 -11.95 6.53
C ARG A 77 13.66 -11.22 7.81
N ASP A 78 14.16 -10.00 7.70
CA ASP A 78 14.46 -9.13 8.84
C ASP A 78 13.20 -8.78 9.64
N LYS A 79 12.11 -8.35 8.97
CA LYS A 79 10.82 -8.06 9.63
C LYS A 79 10.29 -9.28 10.40
N ILE A 80 10.31 -10.46 9.78
CA ILE A 80 9.86 -11.71 10.41
C ILE A 80 10.74 -12.03 11.62
N SER A 81 12.06 -11.92 11.48
CA SER A 81 13.01 -12.20 12.57
C SER A 81 12.79 -11.26 13.76
N CYS A 82 12.56 -9.98 13.50
CA CYS A 82 12.25 -8.99 14.53
C CYS A 82 10.96 -9.37 15.27
N TRP A 83 9.88 -9.70 14.54
CA TRP A 83 8.62 -10.10 15.14
C TRP A 83 8.74 -11.38 15.98
N ILE A 84 9.45 -12.40 15.49
CA ILE A 84 9.67 -13.65 16.24
C ILE A 84 10.53 -13.41 17.48
N GLY A 85 11.58 -12.60 17.38
CA GLY A 85 12.41 -12.22 18.52
C GLY A 85 11.61 -11.51 19.63
N ILE A 86 10.73 -10.58 19.25
CA ILE A 86 9.79 -9.93 20.19
C ILE A 86 8.86 -10.97 20.82
N SER A 87 8.27 -11.83 19.98
CA SER A 87 7.31 -12.86 20.40
C SER A 87 7.92 -13.83 21.42
N ASP A 88 9.14 -14.30 21.19
CA ASP A 88 9.86 -15.20 22.09
C ASP A 88 10.17 -14.56 23.45
N LYS A 89 10.52 -13.27 23.49
CA LYS A 89 10.75 -12.55 24.74
C LYS A 89 9.45 -12.37 25.52
N ARG A 90 8.38 -11.99 24.83
CA ARG A 90 7.09 -11.72 25.45
C ARG A 90 6.40 -12.97 25.97
N ARG A 91 6.52 -14.11 25.25
CA ARG A 91 5.93 -15.38 25.67
C ARG A 91 6.39 -15.85 27.04
N LYS A 92 7.63 -15.51 27.45
CA LYS A 92 8.20 -15.87 28.75
C LYS A 92 7.55 -15.15 29.95
N ILE A 93 6.76 -14.11 29.70
CA ILE A 93 6.17 -13.26 30.74
C ILE A 93 4.79 -13.78 31.20
N GLY A 94 4.17 -14.69 30.43
CA GLY A 94 3.14 -15.64 30.90
C GLY A 94 1.70 -15.12 31.06
N ASP A 95 1.48 -13.87 31.47
CA ASP A 95 0.14 -13.40 31.85
C ASP A 95 -0.37 -12.25 30.97
N PHE A 96 -1.27 -12.55 30.04
CA PHE A 96 -1.95 -11.53 29.24
C PHE A 96 -3.41 -11.91 28.91
N LYS A 97 -4.23 -10.90 28.61
CA LYS A 97 -5.63 -11.08 28.24
C LYS A 97 -5.74 -11.70 26.85
N ILE A 98 -6.46 -12.81 26.73
CA ILE A 98 -6.59 -13.57 25.47
C ILE A 98 -7.98 -13.51 24.83
N ASP A 99 -9.00 -12.93 25.48
CA ASP A 99 -10.38 -12.97 24.97
C ASP A 99 -10.53 -12.38 23.56
N PHE A 100 -9.86 -11.26 23.30
CA PHE A 100 -9.82 -10.67 21.97
C PHE A 100 -9.20 -11.64 20.96
N LEU A 101 -8.04 -12.21 21.28
CA LEU A 101 -7.29 -13.13 20.41
C LEU A 101 -8.06 -14.42 20.13
N LEU A 102 -8.79 -14.95 21.11
CA LEU A 102 -9.65 -16.13 20.93
C LEU A 102 -10.83 -15.83 19.99
N ARG A 103 -11.45 -14.65 20.10
CA ARG A 103 -12.47 -14.21 19.13
C ARG A 103 -11.89 -14.07 17.73
N GLN A 104 -10.70 -13.49 17.61
CA GLN A 104 -10.02 -13.39 16.32
C GLN A 104 -9.71 -14.75 15.74
N LYS A 105 -9.13 -15.66 16.53
CA LYS A 105 -8.87 -17.05 16.12
C LYS A 105 -10.13 -17.71 15.53
N LYS A 106 -11.29 -17.55 16.18
CA LYS A 106 -12.55 -18.10 15.68
C LYS A 106 -12.99 -17.52 14.32
N ILE A 107 -12.68 -16.26 14.03
CA ILE A 107 -13.02 -15.62 12.75
C ILE A 107 -12.10 -16.14 11.63
N TYR A 108 -10.82 -16.34 11.92
CA TYR A 108 -9.78 -16.64 10.92
C TYR A 108 -9.40 -18.12 10.82
N GLN A 109 -9.87 -19.00 11.71
CA GLN A 109 -9.47 -20.43 11.74
C GLN A 109 -9.72 -21.18 10.42
N ASP A 110 -10.70 -20.74 9.62
CA ASP A 110 -11.05 -21.35 8.34
C ASP A 110 -10.36 -20.67 7.14
N ASP A 111 -9.56 -19.62 7.37
CA ASP A 111 -8.76 -18.95 6.35
C ASP A 111 -7.57 -19.81 5.95
N HIS A 112 -7.38 -20.04 4.65
CA HIS A 112 -6.35 -20.96 4.17
C HIS A 112 -4.93 -20.55 4.58
N LEU A 113 -4.62 -19.24 4.51
CA LEU A 113 -3.33 -18.73 4.95
C LEU A 113 -3.16 -18.94 6.47
N TYR A 114 -4.21 -18.68 7.25
CA TYR A 114 -4.18 -18.97 8.69
C TYR A 114 -3.90 -20.45 8.99
N GLN A 115 -4.56 -21.39 8.31
CA GLN A 115 -4.37 -22.83 8.52
C GLN A 115 -2.95 -23.30 8.21
N LEU A 116 -2.33 -22.75 7.16
CA LEU A 116 -0.92 -23.02 6.83
C LEU A 116 0.01 -22.51 7.94
N LEU A 117 -0.23 -21.29 8.43
CA LEU A 117 0.53 -20.74 9.55
C LEU A 117 0.29 -21.54 10.83
N ASP A 118 -0.94 -21.92 11.14
CA ASP A 118 -1.25 -22.69 12.36
C ASP A 118 -0.56 -24.05 12.36
N SER A 119 -0.53 -24.72 11.20
CA SER A 119 0.19 -25.97 11.00
C SER A 119 1.70 -25.81 11.24
N LEU A 120 2.30 -24.73 10.74
CA LEU A 120 3.71 -24.41 10.98
C LEU A 120 3.98 -24.12 12.47
N PHE A 121 3.15 -23.30 13.10
CA PHE A 121 3.27 -22.97 14.52
C PHE A 121 3.12 -24.22 15.39
N TYR A 122 2.24 -25.15 15.03
CA TYR A 122 2.12 -26.43 15.72
C TYR A 122 3.43 -27.23 15.69
N GLN A 123 4.11 -27.27 14.54
CA GLN A 123 5.36 -28.00 14.37
C GLN A 123 6.55 -27.33 15.05
N VAL A 124 6.65 -26.00 14.97
CA VAL A 124 7.88 -25.26 15.34
C VAL A 124 7.79 -24.56 16.69
N VAL A 125 6.57 -24.22 17.12
CA VAL A 125 6.34 -23.33 18.28
C VAL A 125 5.61 -24.05 19.41
N TYR A 126 4.55 -24.81 19.11
CA TYR A 126 3.70 -25.44 20.13
C TYR A 126 4.13 -26.85 20.54
N ALA A 127 5.18 -27.42 19.94
CA ALA A 127 5.63 -28.78 20.22
C ALA A 127 5.85 -29.10 21.72
N ASN A 128 5.99 -28.06 22.58
CA ASN A 128 6.18 -28.18 24.02
C ASN A 128 5.17 -27.36 24.87
N GLN A 129 4.02 -26.94 24.32
CA GLN A 129 3.08 -26.00 24.99
C GLN A 129 1.58 -26.31 24.78
N ASP A 130 0.74 -25.66 25.58
CA ASP A 130 -0.72 -25.83 25.58
C ASP A 130 -1.39 -25.35 24.27
N LYS A 131 -2.48 -26.01 23.86
CA LYS A 131 -3.22 -25.79 22.60
C LYS A 131 -4.06 -24.51 22.58
N ASN A 132 -4.25 -23.87 23.74
CA ASN A 132 -4.95 -22.59 23.87
C ASN A 132 -4.09 -21.39 23.44
N ASN A 133 -2.94 -21.63 22.83
CA ASN A 133 -2.02 -20.59 22.45
C ASN A 133 -2.55 -19.73 21.28
N CYS A 134 -2.32 -18.43 21.38
CA CYS A 134 -2.74 -17.40 20.42
C CYS A 134 -1.58 -16.89 19.55
N GLU A 135 -0.41 -17.53 19.58
CA GLU A 135 0.75 -17.09 18.79
C GLU A 135 0.47 -17.06 17.29
N THR A 136 -0.29 -18.03 16.77
CA THR A 136 -0.64 -18.07 15.35
C THR A 136 -1.44 -16.83 14.96
N ILE A 137 -2.45 -16.44 15.74
CA ILE A 137 -3.28 -15.27 15.40
C ILE A 137 -2.52 -13.94 15.61
N LEU A 138 -1.63 -13.88 16.60
CA LEU A 138 -0.71 -12.76 16.78
C LEU A 138 0.21 -12.61 15.57
N PHE A 139 0.84 -13.70 15.12
CA PHE A 139 1.70 -13.70 13.94
C PHE A 139 0.90 -13.41 12.67
N TYR A 140 -0.28 -13.99 12.52
CA TYR A 140 -1.16 -13.76 11.38
C TYR A 140 -1.48 -12.28 11.22
N GLY A 141 -1.92 -11.62 12.30
CA GLY A 141 -2.23 -10.19 12.30
C GLY A 141 -1.05 -9.35 11.83
N PHE A 142 0.17 -9.66 12.28
CA PHE A 142 1.39 -9.06 11.74
C PHE A 142 1.60 -9.39 10.25
N PHE A 143 1.51 -10.66 9.90
CA PHE A 143 1.84 -11.17 8.57
C PHE A 143 1.00 -10.52 7.46
N VAL A 144 -0.30 -10.28 7.72
CA VAL A 144 -1.21 -9.65 6.75
C VAL A 144 -1.23 -8.11 6.80
N SER A 145 -0.51 -7.48 7.74
CA SER A 145 -0.57 -6.02 7.98
C SER A 145 0.72 -5.26 7.65
N PHE A 146 1.85 -5.94 7.44
CA PHE A 146 3.17 -5.30 7.32
C PHE A 146 3.93 -5.63 6.02
N TYR A 147 3.20 -5.86 4.93
CA TYR A 147 3.77 -6.12 3.60
C TYR A 147 4.78 -7.27 3.62
N ILE A 148 4.41 -8.39 4.27
CA ILE A 148 5.28 -9.57 4.36
C ILE A 148 5.20 -10.40 3.07
N LEU A 149 3.99 -10.67 2.59
CA LEU A 149 3.77 -11.19 1.26
C LEU A 149 3.83 -10.06 0.23
N ASP A 150 4.49 -10.31 -0.90
CA ASP A 150 4.36 -9.44 -2.08
C ASP A 150 2.97 -9.55 -2.72
N LYS A 151 2.68 -8.67 -3.68
CA LYS A 151 1.38 -8.58 -4.35
C LYS A 151 0.94 -9.92 -4.94
N GLU A 152 1.81 -10.58 -5.70
CA GLU A 152 1.47 -11.82 -6.40
C GLU A 152 1.27 -13.00 -5.42
N SER A 153 2.11 -13.08 -4.39
CA SER A 153 2.00 -14.12 -3.36
C SER A 153 0.76 -13.90 -2.49
N TYR A 154 0.44 -12.65 -2.14
CA TYR A 154 -0.77 -12.32 -1.40
C TYR A 154 -2.03 -12.69 -2.17
N TYR A 155 -2.08 -12.35 -3.47
CA TYR A 155 -3.25 -12.60 -4.32
C TYR A 155 -3.64 -14.09 -4.37
N LYS A 156 -2.66 -15.02 -4.35
CA LYS A 156 -2.93 -16.47 -4.30
C LYS A 156 -3.81 -16.89 -3.12
N TYR A 157 -3.67 -16.21 -1.98
CA TYR A 157 -4.47 -16.48 -0.79
C TYR A 157 -5.76 -15.66 -0.78
N ASP A 158 -5.72 -14.43 -1.29
CA ASP A 158 -6.86 -13.49 -1.24
C ASP A 158 -8.10 -13.99 -2.00
N ILE A 159 -7.92 -14.65 -3.15
CA ILE A 159 -9.01 -15.13 -4.02
C ILE A 159 -10.00 -16.04 -3.27
N PHE A 160 -9.52 -16.80 -2.29
CA PHE A 160 -10.33 -17.79 -1.56
C PHE A 160 -10.78 -17.30 -0.18
N ARG A 161 -10.51 -16.04 0.19
CA ARG A 161 -10.84 -15.53 1.52
C ARG A 161 -12.35 -15.35 1.69
N SER A 162 -12.82 -15.74 2.87
CA SER A 162 -14.23 -15.60 3.23
C SER A 162 -14.62 -14.14 3.42
N LYS A 163 -15.75 -13.74 2.82
CA LYS A 163 -16.39 -12.43 3.06
C LYS A 163 -16.88 -12.25 4.50
N LYS A 164 -16.83 -13.30 5.34
CA LYS A 164 -17.10 -13.18 6.79
C LYS A 164 -15.96 -12.50 7.55
N ILE A 165 -14.77 -12.42 6.95
CA ILE A 165 -13.62 -11.75 7.56
C ILE A 165 -13.84 -10.23 7.50
N PRO A 166 -13.82 -9.50 8.63
CA PRO A 166 -14.14 -8.07 8.66
C PRO A 166 -13.28 -7.21 7.73
N ALA A 167 -11.96 -7.46 7.71
CA ALA A 167 -11.05 -6.72 6.83
C ALA A 167 -11.35 -6.95 5.34
N VAL A 168 -11.72 -8.18 4.96
CA VAL A 168 -12.09 -8.51 3.57
C VAL A 168 -13.38 -7.81 3.17
N MET A 169 -14.38 -7.76 4.07
CA MET A 169 -15.63 -7.04 3.82
C MET A 169 -15.41 -5.54 3.66
N LEU A 170 -14.54 -4.94 4.49
CA LEU A 170 -14.18 -3.52 4.37
C LEU A 170 -13.42 -3.25 3.05
N ASN A 171 -12.49 -4.12 2.64
CA ASN A 171 -11.82 -4.00 1.35
C ASN A 171 -12.82 -3.91 0.19
N ILE A 172 -13.81 -4.82 0.17
CA ILE A 172 -14.83 -4.87 -0.89
C ILE A 172 -15.62 -3.56 -0.92
N ARG A 173 -16.11 -3.10 0.24
CA ARG A 173 -16.92 -1.87 0.32
C ARG A 173 -16.15 -0.61 -0.11
N ILE A 174 -14.93 -0.45 0.40
CA ILE A 174 -14.08 0.69 0.04
C ILE A 174 -13.77 0.65 -1.46
N ARG A 175 -13.43 -0.52 -2.00
CA ARG A 175 -13.18 -0.67 -3.44
C ARG A 175 -14.41 -0.29 -4.26
N GLU A 176 -15.59 -0.79 -3.93
CA GLU A 176 -16.83 -0.46 -4.64
C GLU A 176 -17.11 1.04 -4.59
N LYS A 177 -16.89 1.69 -3.43
CA LYS A 177 -17.09 3.13 -3.28
C LYS A 177 -16.10 3.95 -4.11
N LEU A 178 -14.82 3.56 -4.13
CA LEU A 178 -13.80 4.16 -4.97
C LEU A 178 -14.15 4.04 -6.47
N LEU A 179 -14.51 2.84 -6.90
CA LEU A 179 -14.90 2.57 -8.29
C LEU A 179 -16.13 3.38 -8.71
N ASN A 180 -17.14 3.46 -7.83
CA ASN A 180 -18.33 4.27 -8.07
C ASN A 180 -18.02 5.77 -8.14
N PHE A 181 -17.13 6.28 -7.28
CA PHE A 181 -16.72 7.68 -7.29
C PHE A 181 -16.11 8.08 -8.64
N TYR A 182 -15.22 7.25 -9.18
CA TYR A 182 -14.63 7.48 -10.50
C TYR A 182 -15.52 7.02 -11.67
N ARG A 183 -16.75 6.53 -11.43
CA ARG A 183 -17.66 5.98 -12.47
C ARG A 183 -17.06 4.83 -13.30
N HIS A 184 -16.09 4.10 -12.72
CA HIS A 184 -15.44 2.98 -13.38
C HIS A 184 -15.92 1.66 -12.76
N TYR A 185 -16.52 0.79 -13.57
CA TYR A 185 -17.09 -0.46 -13.06
C TYR A 185 -16.13 -1.65 -13.06
N ARG A 186 -14.99 -1.54 -13.75
CA ARG A 186 -14.03 -2.65 -13.91
C ARG A 186 -12.60 -2.14 -13.98
N LEU A 187 -11.72 -2.88 -13.33
CA LEU A 187 -10.27 -2.76 -13.42
C LEU A 187 -9.73 -3.96 -14.21
N ALA A 188 -8.57 -3.79 -14.85
CA ALA A 188 -7.81 -4.93 -15.33
C ALA A 188 -7.34 -5.79 -14.14
N ILE A 189 -7.05 -7.08 -14.39
CA ILE A 189 -6.69 -8.03 -13.33
C ILE A 189 -5.51 -7.52 -12.48
N ASP A 190 -4.48 -6.97 -13.10
CA ASP A 190 -3.29 -6.52 -12.37
C ASP A 190 -3.50 -5.22 -11.59
N GLU A 191 -4.42 -4.37 -12.05
CA GLU A 191 -4.87 -3.16 -11.33
C GLU A 191 -5.73 -3.54 -10.13
N GLU A 192 -6.66 -4.49 -10.30
CA GLU A 192 -7.48 -5.02 -9.21
C GLU A 192 -6.60 -5.64 -8.13
N LYS A 193 -5.60 -6.47 -8.52
CA LYS A 193 -4.61 -7.00 -7.58
C LYS A 193 -3.90 -5.89 -6.81
N SER A 194 -3.51 -4.81 -7.49
CA SER A 194 -2.73 -3.73 -6.89
C SER A 194 -3.56 -2.95 -5.87
N LEU A 195 -4.78 -2.57 -6.23
CA LEU A 195 -5.72 -1.89 -5.33
C LEU A 195 -6.10 -2.79 -4.15
N GLN A 196 -6.47 -4.05 -4.42
CA GLN A 196 -6.85 -5.01 -3.38
C GLN A 196 -5.70 -5.28 -2.40
N TYR A 197 -4.47 -5.41 -2.90
CA TYR A 197 -3.29 -5.56 -2.06
C TYR A 197 -3.11 -4.35 -1.14
N GLN A 198 -3.15 -3.12 -1.66
CA GLN A 198 -3.04 -1.90 -0.86
C GLN A 198 -4.12 -1.82 0.23
N LEU A 199 -5.39 -1.97 -0.15
CA LEU A 199 -6.51 -1.95 0.80
C LEU A 199 -6.37 -3.01 1.88
N SER A 200 -5.92 -4.21 1.51
CA SER A 200 -5.68 -5.29 2.47
C SER A 200 -4.62 -4.93 3.49
N GLN A 201 -3.51 -4.30 3.09
CA GLN A 201 -2.46 -3.92 4.06
C GLN A 201 -2.96 -2.85 5.04
N ILE A 202 -3.70 -1.86 4.53
CA ILE A 202 -4.29 -0.77 5.33
C ILE A 202 -5.32 -1.32 6.31
N ASN A 203 -6.29 -2.08 5.80
CA ASN A 203 -7.46 -2.53 6.56
C ASN A 203 -7.12 -3.62 7.56
N ASN A 204 -6.23 -4.57 7.22
CA ASN A 204 -5.76 -5.54 8.21
C ASN A 204 -4.99 -4.84 9.33
N LYS A 205 -4.10 -3.89 9.01
CA LYS A 205 -3.35 -3.15 10.04
C LYS A 205 -4.30 -2.40 10.96
N PHE A 206 -5.26 -1.66 10.39
CA PHE A 206 -6.24 -0.90 11.15
C PHE A 206 -7.18 -1.80 11.98
N TYR A 207 -7.50 -2.99 11.48
CA TYR A 207 -8.29 -3.99 12.20
C TYR A 207 -7.54 -4.53 13.43
N PHE A 208 -6.34 -5.06 13.24
CA PHE A 208 -5.58 -5.74 14.30
C PHE A 208 -4.92 -4.78 15.29
N PHE A 209 -4.53 -3.58 14.87
CA PHE A 209 -3.69 -2.69 15.66
C PHE A 209 -4.33 -1.31 15.92
N THR A 210 -3.81 -0.61 16.92
CA THR A 210 -4.19 0.76 17.26
C THR A 210 -2.96 1.55 17.68
N GLY A 211 -2.93 2.85 17.38
CA GLY A 211 -1.79 3.70 17.67
C GLY A 211 -0.77 3.67 16.53
N THR A 212 -0.05 4.76 16.35
CA THR A 212 0.93 4.90 15.26
C THR A 212 2.14 5.69 15.73
N LEU A 213 3.34 5.19 15.40
CA LEU A 213 4.54 6.01 15.47
C LEU A 213 4.65 6.78 14.15
N SER A 214 4.11 7.99 14.09
CA SER A 214 4.18 8.79 12.87
C SER A 214 5.64 9.11 12.53
N ASN A 215 6.10 8.70 11.36
CA ASN A 215 7.37 9.18 10.83
C ASN A 215 7.19 10.61 10.28
N PHE A 216 8.19 11.48 10.44
CA PHE A 216 8.15 12.87 9.97
C PHE A 216 7.83 12.96 8.46
N GLN A 217 8.41 12.04 7.67
CA GLN A 217 8.22 11.97 6.23
C GLN A 217 6.76 11.69 5.81
N GLN A 218 6.01 10.89 6.59
CA GLN A 218 4.63 10.56 6.26
C GLN A 218 3.72 11.78 6.37
N LYS A 219 3.96 12.64 7.37
CA LYS A 219 3.21 13.90 7.55
C LYS A 219 3.46 14.88 6.42
N ASP A 220 4.70 15.00 5.96
CA ASP A 220 5.05 15.86 4.84
C ASP A 220 4.43 15.36 3.52
N LEU A 221 4.43 14.04 3.29
CA LEU A 221 3.80 13.44 2.11
C LEU A 221 2.28 13.61 2.13
N LEU A 222 1.64 13.36 3.27
CA LEU A 222 0.21 13.63 3.49
C LEU A 222 -0.14 15.08 3.20
N PHE A 223 0.65 16.02 3.74
CA PHE A 223 0.43 17.44 3.53
C PHE A 223 0.51 17.79 2.03
N ARG A 224 1.53 17.32 1.33
CA ARG A 224 1.65 17.52 -0.12
C ARG A 224 0.50 16.87 -0.90
N GLN A 225 0.09 15.66 -0.53
CA GLN A 225 -1.07 14.99 -1.15
C GLN A 225 -2.33 15.82 -0.97
N SER A 226 -2.60 16.30 0.25
CA SER A 226 -3.79 17.11 0.52
C SER A 226 -3.85 18.44 -0.23
N GLN A 227 -2.70 19.03 -0.60
CA GLN A 227 -2.65 20.25 -1.40
C GLN A 227 -2.97 20.03 -2.89
N LEU A 228 -2.86 18.80 -3.37
CA LEU A 228 -3.08 18.43 -4.76
C LEU A 228 -4.46 17.80 -4.99
N MET A 229 -5.18 17.46 -3.91
CA MET A 229 -6.50 16.83 -3.99
C MET A 229 -7.60 17.87 -4.19
N GLU A 230 -8.55 17.53 -5.05
CA GLU A 230 -9.81 18.26 -5.16
C GLU A 230 -10.65 18.12 -3.87
N GLU A 231 -11.58 19.05 -3.64
CA GLU A 231 -12.48 19.03 -2.48
C GLU A 231 -13.31 17.73 -2.45
N SER A 232 -13.79 17.28 -3.61
CA SER A 232 -14.53 16.03 -3.79
C SER A 232 -13.74 14.79 -3.33
N VAL A 233 -12.44 14.76 -3.63
CA VAL A 233 -11.52 13.68 -3.24
C VAL A 233 -11.22 13.73 -1.74
N THR A 234 -11.11 14.93 -1.18
CA THR A 234 -10.93 15.15 0.26
C THR A 234 -12.14 14.65 1.05
N ASP A 235 -13.35 14.93 0.56
CA ASP A 235 -14.60 14.43 1.14
C ASP A 235 -14.69 12.91 1.04
N LEU A 236 -14.35 12.33 -0.12
CA LEU A 236 -14.28 10.88 -0.29
C LEU A 236 -13.33 10.26 0.74
N LEU A 237 -12.13 10.79 0.89
CA LEU A 237 -11.13 10.30 1.82
C LEU A 237 -11.64 10.30 3.28
N ALA A 238 -12.29 11.39 3.70
CA ALA A 238 -12.92 11.49 5.01
C ALA A 238 -14.03 10.44 5.20
N GLN A 239 -14.85 10.21 4.17
CA GLN A 239 -15.89 9.19 4.19
C GLN A 239 -15.32 7.77 4.30
N LEU A 240 -14.22 7.46 3.60
CA LEU A 240 -13.56 6.15 3.68
C LEU A 240 -12.99 5.89 5.09
N CYS A 241 -12.38 6.91 5.70
CA CYS A 241 -11.87 6.82 7.07
C CYS A 241 -12.99 6.57 8.08
N ASN A 242 -14.10 7.32 7.95
CA ASN A 242 -15.26 7.16 8.82
C ASN A 242 -15.90 5.76 8.67
N GLU A 243 -16.00 5.25 7.45
CA GLU A 243 -16.55 3.92 7.19
C GLU A 243 -15.73 2.81 7.87
N ALA A 244 -14.41 2.90 7.78
CA ALA A 244 -13.50 1.97 8.47
C ALA A 244 -13.61 2.05 10.00
N GLU A 245 -13.69 3.27 10.56
CA GLU A 245 -13.85 3.48 12.00
C GLU A 245 -15.15 2.86 12.54
N VAL A 246 -16.26 3.08 11.82
CA VAL A 246 -17.58 2.54 12.15
C VAL A 246 -17.60 1.01 12.04
N ASP A 247 -17.08 0.47 10.94
CA ASP A 247 -17.08 -0.97 10.67
C ASP A 247 -16.33 -1.78 11.73
N PHE A 248 -15.19 -1.26 12.18
CA PHE A 248 -14.37 -1.93 13.19
C PHE A 248 -14.68 -1.49 14.60
N GLN A 249 -15.68 -0.61 14.80
CA GLN A 249 -16.12 -0.12 16.10
C GLN A 249 -14.96 0.46 16.94
N LYS A 250 -14.01 1.15 16.29
CA LYS A 250 -12.77 1.62 16.93
C LYS A 250 -12.98 2.84 17.84
N GLY A 251 -14.17 3.46 17.80
CA GLY A 251 -14.44 4.72 18.48
C GLY A 251 -13.51 5.83 17.99
N LYS A 252 -13.62 7.01 18.62
CA LYS A 252 -12.88 8.21 18.15
C LYS A 252 -11.38 7.95 18.10
N LEU A 253 -10.82 8.00 16.90
CA LEU A 253 -9.40 7.78 16.64
C LEU A 253 -8.52 8.88 17.23
N ALA A 254 -7.32 8.50 17.67
CA ALA A 254 -6.24 9.45 17.87
C ALA A 254 -5.83 10.07 16.54
N LYS A 255 -5.42 11.35 16.55
CA LYS A 255 -5.04 12.09 15.33
C LYS A 255 -3.99 11.35 14.50
N THR A 256 -2.96 10.83 15.15
CA THR A 256 -1.87 10.06 14.53
C THR A 256 -2.36 8.82 13.76
N SER A 257 -3.32 8.08 14.34
CA SER A 257 -3.93 6.92 13.69
C SER A 257 -4.85 7.31 12.54
N LEU A 258 -5.56 8.44 12.66
CA LEU A 258 -6.37 8.98 11.57
C LEU A 258 -5.47 9.42 10.41
N ASP A 259 -4.38 10.15 10.68
CA ASP A 259 -3.39 10.57 9.69
C ASP A 259 -2.82 9.35 8.94
N GLU A 260 -2.53 8.25 9.64
CA GLU A 260 -2.06 7.01 9.01
C GLU A 260 -3.11 6.37 8.10
N LEU A 261 -4.36 6.32 8.54
CA LEU A 261 -5.46 5.77 7.74
C LEU A 261 -5.72 6.62 6.49
N MET A 262 -5.72 7.94 6.65
CA MET A 262 -5.82 8.90 5.55
C MET A 262 -4.67 8.73 4.56
N PHE A 263 -3.45 8.49 5.04
CA PHE A 263 -2.31 8.24 4.15
C PHE A 263 -2.50 6.96 3.35
N GLY A 264 -2.94 5.89 4.00
CA GLY A 264 -3.24 4.62 3.33
C GLY A 264 -4.25 4.80 2.20
N TYR A 265 -5.43 5.34 2.51
CA TYR A 265 -6.48 5.52 1.50
C TYR A 265 -6.14 6.59 0.47
N GLY A 266 -5.42 7.65 0.83
CA GLY A 266 -4.93 8.66 -0.11
C GLY A 266 -4.01 8.05 -1.18
N ASN A 267 -3.14 7.10 -0.81
CA ASN A 267 -2.33 6.37 -1.78
C ASN A 267 -3.16 5.42 -2.66
N ALA A 268 -4.23 4.82 -2.13
CA ALA A 268 -5.14 3.99 -2.93
C ALA A 268 -5.94 4.82 -3.95
N ILE A 269 -6.35 6.03 -3.57
CA ILE A 269 -6.97 7.01 -4.46
C ILE A 269 -5.98 7.44 -5.54
N LEU A 270 -4.77 7.85 -5.17
CA LEU A 270 -3.73 8.25 -6.13
C LEU A 270 -3.43 7.16 -7.16
N LEU A 271 -3.36 5.90 -6.72
CA LEU A 271 -3.21 4.75 -7.63
C LEU A 271 -4.35 4.69 -8.66
N LEU A 272 -5.59 4.93 -8.23
CA LEU A 272 -6.74 4.94 -9.13
C LEU A 272 -6.74 6.14 -10.07
N GLU A 273 -6.35 7.32 -9.59
CA GLU A 273 -6.21 8.52 -10.44
C GLU A 273 -5.17 8.28 -11.54
N MET A 274 -4.07 7.61 -11.21
CA MET A 274 -3.06 7.21 -12.21
C MET A 274 -3.61 6.18 -13.22
N ILE A 275 -4.39 5.21 -12.77
CA ILE A 275 -4.98 4.17 -13.63
C ILE A 275 -6.06 4.78 -14.56
N PHE A 276 -6.90 5.66 -14.03
CA PHE A 276 -8.01 6.26 -14.77
C PHE A 276 -7.63 7.51 -15.54
N ALA A 277 -6.40 8.01 -15.38
CA ALA A 277 -5.93 9.15 -16.12
C ALA A 277 -6.01 8.88 -17.64
N PRO A 278 -6.55 9.82 -18.42
CA PRO A 278 -6.80 9.61 -19.83
C PRO A 278 -5.49 9.37 -20.59
N ASN A 279 -5.45 8.28 -21.36
CA ASN A 279 -4.34 7.99 -22.25
C ASN A 279 -4.46 8.83 -23.53
N ILE A 280 -3.45 9.64 -23.83
CA ILE A 280 -3.37 10.49 -25.03
C ILE A 280 -2.54 9.77 -26.09
N THR A 281 -3.17 9.45 -27.22
CA THR A 281 -2.48 8.89 -28.38
C THR A 281 -1.94 10.03 -29.24
N ILE A 282 -0.63 10.08 -29.36
CA ILE A 282 0.11 11.08 -30.12
C ILE A 282 0.74 10.39 -31.32
N LEU A 283 0.38 10.82 -32.52
CA LEU A 283 1.00 10.35 -33.74
C LEU A 283 2.03 11.36 -34.23
N TYR A 284 3.08 10.89 -34.89
CA TYR A 284 4.02 11.76 -35.60
C TYR A 284 4.13 11.43 -37.08
N ASP A 285 4.11 12.47 -37.93
CA ASP A 285 4.34 12.40 -39.37
C ASP A 285 5.44 13.39 -39.75
N LEU A 286 6.67 12.86 -39.91
CA LEU A 286 7.88 13.64 -40.21
C LEU A 286 8.34 13.42 -41.67
N SER A 287 7.42 13.04 -42.55
CA SER A 287 7.75 12.64 -43.93
C SER A 287 8.26 13.78 -44.82
N GLU A 288 7.96 15.04 -44.51
CA GLU A 288 8.47 16.20 -45.27
C GLU A 288 9.92 16.57 -44.92
N THR A 289 10.50 15.97 -43.87
CA THR A 289 11.89 16.23 -43.45
C THR A 289 12.74 14.95 -43.43
N PRO A 290 12.87 14.21 -44.55
CA PRO A 290 13.48 12.88 -44.59
C PRO A 290 14.94 12.84 -44.11
N LEU A 291 15.70 13.92 -44.32
CA LEU A 291 17.09 14.06 -43.84
C LEU A 291 17.20 14.10 -42.30
N TYR A 292 16.17 14.62 -41.62
CA TYR A 292 16.16 14.84 -40.17
C TYR A 292 15.13 13.97 -39.44
N GLN A 293 14.43 13.09 -40.16
CA GLN A 293 13.35 12.27 -39.62
C GLN A 293 13.79 11.46 -38.39
N ILE A 294 14.89 10.71 -38.50
CA ILE A 294 15.40 9.88 -37.39
C ILE A 294 15.82 10.74 -36.18
N PRO A 295 16.63 11.81 -36.35
CA PRO A 295 16.94 12.73 -35.25
C PRO A 295 15.70 13.34 -34.58
N LEU A 296 14.72 13.80 -35.36
CA LEU A 296 13.49 14.43 -34.85
C LEU A 296 12.61 13.42 -34.12
N GLU A 297 12.50 12.19 -34.62
CA GLU A 297 11.78 11.11 -33.94
C GLU A 297 12.40 10.83 -32.57
N GLN A 298 13.72 10.67 -32.50
CA GLN A 298 14.43 10.45 -31.23
C GLN A 298 14.30 11.66 -30.29
N PHE A 299 14.34 12.87 -30.83
CA PHE A 299 14.13 14.09 -30.06
C PHE A 299 12.75 14.08 -29.38
N ILE A 300 11.66 13.84 -30.14
CA ILE A 300 10.29 13.77 -29.60
C ILE A 300 10.18 12.66 -28.56
N LYS A 301 10.61 11.44 -28.90
CA LYS A 301 10.51 10.28 -28.01
C LYS A 301 11.24 10.52 -26.69
N ASN A 302 12.45 11.10 -26.71
CA ASN A 302 13.22 11.34 -25.50
C ASN A 302 12.61 12.44 -24.62
N HIS A 303 12.13 13.53 -25.21
CA HIS A 303 11.58 14.66 -24.44
C HIS A 303 10.19 14.38 -23.89
N LEU A 304 9.37 13.60 -24.61
CA LEU A 304 8.02 13.26 -24.16
C LEU A 304 7.96 11.99 -23.30
N ARG A 305 9.05 11.19 -23.22
CA ARG A 305 9.11 9.96 -22.42
C ARG A 305 8.72 10.15 -20.95
N GLY A 306 8.97 11.33 -20.39
CA GLY A 306 8.68 11.66 -19.00
C GLY A 306 7.23 12.07 -18.73
N ILE A 307 6.40 12.21 -19.77
CA ILE A 307 4.99 12.55 -19.61
C ILE A 307 4.21 11.26 -19.43
N GLU A 308 3.46 11.15 -18.33
CA GLU A 308 2.64 9.97 -18.05
C GLU A 308 1.40 9.90 -18.95
N ASN A 309 0.93 8.68 -19.20
CA ASN A 309 -0.30 8.38 -19.95
C ASN A 309 -0.33 8.96 -21.36
N ILE A 310 0.80 8.84 -22.07
CA ILE A 310 0.87 9.11 -23.50
C ILE A 310 1.36 7.88 -24.26
N LYS A 311 0.85 7.70 -25.48
CA LYS A 311 1.32 6.71 -26.44
C LYS A 311 1.82 7.43 -27.68
N ILE A 312 3.11 7.30 -28.00
CA ILE A 312 3.73 7.96 -29.16
C ILE A 312 4.04 6.92 -30.23
N GLU A 313 3.40 7.04 -31.39
CA GLU A 313 3.54 6.10 -32.51
C GLU A 313 3.67 6.83 -33.86
N PRO A 314 4.30 6.21 -34.87
CA PRO A 314 4.32 6.80 -36.22
C PRO A 314 2.90 6.85 -36.77
N TYR A 315 2.59 7.88 -37.56
CA TYR A 315 1.28 8.03 -38.17
C TYR A 315 0.95 6.86 -39.11
N GLN A 316 -0.24 6.31 -38.95
CA GLN A 316 -0.86 5.32 -39.84
C GLN A 316 -2.33 5.71 -40.06
N GLU A 317 -2.86 5.54 -41.27
CA GLU A 317 -4.21 6.00 -41.64
C GLU A 317 -5.32 5.35 -40.78
N ASP A 318 -5.08 4.13 -40.30
CA ASP A 318 -6.06 3.34 -39.52
C ASP A 318 -6.08 3.66 -38.02
N ILE A 319 -5.16 4.50 -37.52
CA ILE A 319 -5.03 4.78 -36.08
C ILE A 319 -5.70 6.12 -35.72
N THR A 320 -6.60 6.07 -34.74
CA THR A 320 -7.18 7.28 -34.13
C THR A 320 -6.18 7.94 -33.17
N TYR A 321 -6.17 9.27 -33.16
CA TYR A 321 -5.22 10.04 -32.36
C TYR A 321 -5.87 11.24 -31.70
N ASP A 322 -5.30 11.66 -30.57
CA ASP A 322 -5.68 12.86 -29.83
C ASP A 322 -4.82 14.06 -30.28
N LEU A 323 -3.57 13.83 -30.71
CA LEU A 323 -2.64 14.85 -31.21
C LEU A 323 -1.79 14.32 -32.37
N LEU A 324 -1.61 15.12 -33.42
CA LEU A 324 -0.68 14.83 -34.52
C LEU A 324 0.50 15.82 -34.52
N ILE A 325 1.73 15.33 -34.40
CA ILE A 325 2.96 16.13 -34.58
C ILE A 325 3.42 15.96 -36.02
N THR A 326 3.39 17.02 -36.81
CA THR A 326 3.65 16.95 -38.25
C THR A 326 4.77 17.88 -38.67
N SER A 327 5.62 17.46 -39.61
CA SER A 327 6.57 18.36 -40.28
C SER A 327 5.97 19.05 -41.50
N LYS A 328 4.69 18.78 -41.82
CA LYS A 328 4.00 19.32 -42.99
C LYS A 328 3.38 20.68 -42.68
N ARG A 329 3.76 21.73 -43.43
CA ARG A 329 3.27 23.10 -43.17
C ARG A 329 1.78 23.29 -43.45
N ASN A 330 1.26 22.62 -44.48
CA ASN A 330 -0.10 22.77 -44.97
C ASN A 330 -0.93 21.51 -44.72
N ASP A 331 -0.82 20.97 -43.52
CA ASP A 331 -1.55 19.78 -43.11
C ASP A 331 -2.99 20.18 -42.72
N GLU A 332 -4.00 19.50 -43.28
CA GLU A 332 -5.42 19.76 -42.98
C GLU A 332 -5.99 18.80 -41.94
N ARG A 333 -5.16 17.89 -41.41
CA ARG A 333 -5.54 16.93 -40.37
C ARG A 333 -5.85 17.64 -39.05
N LYS A 334 -6.81 17.10 -38.30
CA LYS A 334 -7.31 17.72 -37.05
C LYS A 334 -6.27 17.63 -35.93
N ALA A 335 -6.40 18.50 -34.93
CA ALA A 335 -5.62 18.47 -33.69
C ALA A 335 -4.10 18.34 -33.93
N MET A 336 -3.55 19.20 -34.79
CA MET A 336 -2.13 19.13 -35.18
C MET A 336 -1.22 20.09 -34.41
N TYR A 337 0.06 19.75 -34.36
CA TYR A 337 1.18 20.61 -33.97
C TYR A 337 2.25 20.54 -35.05
N TYR A 338 2.55 21.68 -35.68
CA TYR A 338 3.62 21.76 -36.67
C TYR A 338 4.98 21.82 -35.97
N LEU A 339 5.85 20.85 -36.25
CA LEU A 339 7.22 20.82 -35.77
C LEU A 339 8.16 21.35 -36.85
N SER A 340 8.87 22.43 -36.53
CA SER A 340 9.87 22.99 -37.45
C SER A 340 11.10 22.09 -37.58
N GLU A 341 11.86 22.25 -38.66
CA GLU A 341 13.11 21.50 -38.91
C GLU A 341 14.13 21.63 -37.78
N VAL A 342 14.08 22.74 -37.04
CA VAL A 342 14.87 22.98 -35.84
C VAL A 342 13.95 22.81 -34.64
N ALA A 343 13.70 21.56 -34.24
CA ALA A 343 12.91 21.30 -33.03
C ALA A 343 13.61 21.92 -31.81
N THR A 344 12.88 22.77 -31.09
CA THR A 344 13.41 23.52 -29.95
C THR A 344 12.77 23.06 -28.64
N ASN A 345 13.37 23.42 -27.51
CA ASN A 345 12.74 23.27 -26.19
C ASN A 345 11.40 24.01 -26.09
N TYR A 346 11.22 25.07 -26.89
CA TYR A 346 9.96 25.79 -26.98
C TYR A 346 8.85 24.91 -27.57
N ASP A 347 9.17 24.11 -28.58
CA ASP A 347 8.22 23.17 -29.17
C ASP A 347 7.77 22.11 -28.16
N ILE A 348 8.72 21.59 -27.37
CA ILE A 348 8.40 20.63 -26.31
C ILE A 348 7.47 21.23 -25.27
N ILE A 349 7.72 22.46 -24.82
CA ILE A 349 6.83 23.14 -23.84
C ILE A 349 5.41 23.27 -24.40
N ARG A 350 5.26 23.67 -25.65
CA ARG A 350 3.93 23.81 -26.29
C ARG A 350 3.24 22.46 -26.50
N ILE A 351 3.97 21.45 -26.94
CA ILE A 351 3.44 20.08 -27.09
C ILE A 351 2.95 19.57 -25.73
N SER A 352 3.75 19.73 -24.67
CA SER A 352 3.37 19.33 -23.31
C SER A 352 2.13 20.07 -22.82
N GLN A 353 2.03 21.40 -23.02
CA GLN A 353 0.83 22.16 -22.66
C GLN A 353 -0.41 21.67 -23.40
N LYS A 354 -0.26 21.31 -24.69
CA LYS A 354 -1.37 20.80 -25.51
C LYS A 354 -1.80 19.40 -25.06
N ILE A 355 -0.86 18.54 -24.69
CA ILE A 355 -1.15 17.22 -24.11
C ILE A 355 -1.95 17.39 -22.81
N GLU A 356 -1.55 18.29 -21.92
CA GLU A 356 -2.27 18.52 -20.66
C GLU A 356 -3.69 19.08 -20.89
N SER A 357 -3.87 19.98 -21.85
CA SER A 357 -5.22 20.44 -22.25
C SER A 357 -6.09 19.29 -22.76
N LEU A 358 -5.54 18.42 -23.62
CA LEU A 358 -6.25 17.24 -24.14
C LEU A 358 -6.61 16.25 -23.03
N LYS A 359 -5.74 16.06 -22.03
CA LYS A 359 -6.06 15.25 -20.85
C LYS A 359 -7.26 15.82 -20.09
N GLN A 360 -7.30 17.13 -19.87
CA GLN A 360 -8.42 17.80 -19.19
C GLN A 360 -9.73 17.66 -19.97
N GLU A 361 -9.70 17.90 -21.29
CA GLU A 361 -10.88 17.74 -22.15
C GLU A 361 -11.39 16.30 -22.12
N LYS A 362 -10.49 15.32 -22.23
CA LYS A 362 -10.84 13.90 -22.22
C LYS A 362 -11.35 13.46 -20.86
N ALA A 363 -10.78 13.95 -19.76
CA ALA A 363 -11.27 13.70 -18.41
C ALA A 363 -12.69 14.27 -18.20
N SER A 364 -13.02 15.42 -18.79
CA SER A 364 -14.35 16.05 -18.66
C SER A 364 -15.48 15.34 -19.42
N LEU A 365 -15.13 14.41 -20.32
CA LEU A 365 -16.08 13.63 -21.11
C LEU A 365 -16.55 12.34 -20.40
N TYR A 366 -15.96 11.99 -19.25
CA TYR A 366 -16.31 10.84 -18.40
C TYR A 366 -16.87 11.33 -17.05
#